data_AF-A0A953HAM1-F1
#
_entry.id   AF-A0A953HAM1-F1
#
_cell.length_a   1.000
_cell.length_b   1.000
_cell.length_c   1.000
_cell.angle_alpha   90.00
_cell.angle_beta   90.00
_cell.angle_gamma   90.00
#
_symmetry.space_group_name_H-M   'P 1'
#
loop_
_entity.id
_entity.type
_entity.pdbx_description
1 polymer ?
#
loop_
_entity_poly.entity_id
_entity_poly.type
_entity_poly.pdbx_seq_one_letter_code
_entity_poly.pdbx_strand_id
1 'polypeptide(L)'
;MTETLTCFVTNAFLDGTQLTNFLYINNGDGSFTRNGTDISATDSSWSYGCAFGDYDNDGFQDLLVATCRYEGIDQVNLLYHNNGNDNNWITFSLEGTHSNRSAIGATVRIKATIEGKPGLANAGNLCTEQLLRTK
;
A
#
# COMPACT_ATOMS: atom_id res chain seq x y z
N MET A 1 4.90 16.36 6.18
CA MET A 1 5.11 14.93 6.44
C MET A 1 4.26 14.21 5.40
N THR A 2 4.77 14.18 4.17
CA THR A 2 5.65 13.19 3.53
C THR A 2 4.87 11.95 3.10
N GLU A 3 4.83 11.80 1.79
CA GLU A 3 4.10 10.82 1.00
C GLU A 3 4.50 9.41 1.44
N THR A 4 3.64 8.69 2.16
CA THR A 4 3.96 7.30 2.54
C THR A 4 3.42 6.35 1.49
N LEU A 5 4.14 6.28 0.36
CA LEU A 5 4.09 5.09 -0.48
C LEU A 5 5.02 4.05 0.16
N THR A 6 4.44 2.98 0.68
CA THR A 6 5.17 1.77 1.08
C THR A 6 5.61 1.03 -0.19
N CYS A 7 6.82 0.46 -0.19
CA CYS A 7 7.36 -0.23 -1.36
C CYS A 7 7.29 -1.75 -1.14
N PHE A 8 6.75 -2.46 -2.13
CA PHE A 8 6.76 -3.93 -2.17
C PHE A 8 7.60 -4.41 -3.33
N VAL A 9 8.47 -5.39 -3.07
CA VAL A 9 9.35 -5.99 -4.06
C VAL A 9 8.90 -7.44 -4.27
N THR A 10 8.35 -7.70 -5.44
CA THR A 10 7.99 -9.04 -5.89
C THR A 10 9.21 -9.79 -6.40
N ASN A 11 9.38 -11.03 -5.96
CA ASN A 11 10.38 -11.95 -6.46
C ASN A 11 9.68 -13.17 -7.06
N ALA A 12 10.13 -13.59 -8.25
CA ALA A 12 9.67 -14.81 -8.90
C ALA A 12 10.51 -16.00 -8.44
N PHE A 13 11.58 -16.34 -9.16
CA PHE A 13 12.48 -17.41 -8.78
C PHE A 13 13.89 -17.20 -9.33
N LEU A 14 14.85 -17.90 -8.74
CA LEU A 14 16.21 -18.04 -9.24
C LEU A 14 16.50 -19.54 -9.33
N ASP A 15 16.70 -20.06 -10.54
CA ASP A 15 17.03 -21.48 -10.81
C ASP A 15 16.08 -22.48 -10.12
N GLY A 16 14.76 -22.19 -10.16
CA GLY A 16 13.72 -23.02 -9.53
C GLY A 16 13.56 -22.81 -8.02
N THR A 17 14.39 -21.98 -7.39
CA THR A 17 14.28 -21.64 -5.96
C THR A 17 13.33 -20.48 -5.76
N GLN A 18 12.36 -20.66 -4.85
CA GLN A 18 11.47 -19.60 -4.38
C GLN A 18 12.26 -18.53 -3.63
N LEU A 19 12.04 -17.27 -4.00
CA LEU A 19 12.64 -16.11 -3.33
C LEU A 19 11.56 -15.38 -2.54
N THR A 20 11.91 -14.96 -1.33
CA THR A 20 11.00 -14.22 -0.46
C THR A 20 10.76 -12.82 -1.01
N ASN A 21 9.49 -12.40 -1.08
CA ASN A 21 9.09 -11.02 -1.36
C ASN A 21 9.54 -10.07 -0.24
N PHE A 22 9.72 -8.79 -0.52
CA PHE A 22 10.12 -7.81 0.50
C PHE A 22 9.15 -6.66 0.63
N LEU A 23 8.90 -6.24 1.87
CA LEU A 23 8.15 -5.04 2.21
C LEU A 23 9.08 -4.01 2.83
N TYR A 24 9.07 -2.79 2.28
CA TYR A 24 9.86 -1.66 2.74
C TYR A 24 8.94 -0.52 3.15
N ILE A 25 8.99 -0.17 4.43
CA ILE A 25 8.21 0.90 5.04
C ILE A 25 8.93 2.22 4.82
N ASN A 26 8.23 3.22 4.30
CA ASN A 26 8.77 4.57 4.15
C ASN A 26 8.75 5.29 5.51
N ASN A 27 9.93 5.71 5.97
CA ASN A 27 10.08 6.38 7.28
C ASN A 27 9.66 7.88 7.23
N GLY A 28 9.27 8.39 6.06
CA GLY A 28 8.82 9.77 5.87
C GLY A 28 9.96 10.79 5.78
N ASP A 29 11.22 10.36 5.75
CA ASP A 29 12.42 11.19 5.64
C ASP A 29 13.26 10.86 4.39
N GLY A 30 12.68 10.09 3.46
CA GLY A 30 13.37 9.59 2.26
C GLY A 30 14.14 8.29 2.49
N SER A 31 14.12 7.73 3.71
CA SER A 31 14.66 6.40 3.99
C SER A 31 13.56 5.34 4.09
N PHE A 32 13.97 4.06 3.97
CA PHE A 32 13.07 2.91 4.05
C PHE A 32 13.58 1.87 5.05
N THR A 33 12.66 1.28 5.82
CA THR A 33 12.93 0.17 6.74
C THR A 33 12.35 -1.11 6.18
N ARG A 34 13.16 -2.18 6.08
CA ARG A 34 12.65 -3.50 5.68
C ARG A 34 11.79 -4.07 6.82
N ASN A 35 10.53 -4.32 6.55
CA ASN A 35 9.67 -5.14 7.40
C ASN A 35 9.95 -6.62 7.06
N GLY A 36 10.17 -7.44 8.08
CA GLY A 36 10.45 -8.88 7.91
C GLY A 36 9.48 -9.77 8.68
N THR A 37 8.42 -9.20 9.25
CA THR A 37 7.46 -9.89 10.12
C THR A 37 6.07 -9.98 9.51
N ASP A 38 5.73 -9.09 8.58
CA ASP A 38 4.46 -9.15 7.87
C ASP A 38 4.39 -10.39 6.97
N ILE A 39 3.19 -10.95 6.84
CA ILE A 39 2.96 -12.14 6.02
C ILE A 39 3.34 -11.91 4.56
N SER A 40 3.07 -10.71 4.02
CA SER A 40 3.47 -10.33 2.67
C SER A 40 4.98 -10.21 2.51
N ALA A 41 5.69 -9.85 3.59
CA ALA A 41 7.14 -9.70 3.63
C ALA A 41 7.90 -11.03 3.84
N THR A 42 7.17 -12.11 4.06
CA THR A 42 7.70 -13.47 4.29
C THR A 42 7.19 -14.49 3.26
N ASP A 43 6.23 -14.10 2.42
CA ASP A 43 5.74 -14.90 1.30
C ASP A 43 6.82 -15.12 0.23
N SER A 44 6.87 -16.35 -0.28
CA SER A 44 7.85 -16.81 -1.28
C SER A 44 7.18 -17.29 -2.58
N SER A 45 5.94 -16.85 -2.81
CA SER A 45 5.21 -17.14 -4.04
C SER A 45 5.86 -16.46 -5.24
N TRP A 46 5.88 -17.15 -6.38
CA TRP A 46 6.48 -16.63 -7.61
C TRP A 46 5.68 -15.45 -8.14
N SER A 47 6.16 -14.25 -7.84
CA SER A 47 5.42 -13.01 -8.00
C SER A 47 6.04 -12.15 -9.10
N TYR A 48 5.21 -11.63 -10.01
CA TYR A 48 5.64 -10.81 -11.16
C TYR A 48 5.20 -9.35 -11.08
N GLY A 49 4.22 -9.05 -10.24
CA GLY A 49 3.72 -7.70 -10.08
C GLY A 49 2.85 -7.58 -8.84
N CYS A 50 2.68 -6.35 -8.40
CA CYS A 50 1.82 -6.03 -7.28
C CYS A 50 1.12 -4.69 -7.52
N ALA A 51 0.00 -4.50 -6.83
CA ALA A 51 -0.71 -3.23 -6.79
C ALA A 51 -1.20 -2.97 -5.36
N PHE A 52 -1.02 -1.73 -4.91
CA PHE A 52 -1.66 -1.24 -3.69
C PHE A 52 -3.00 -0.59 -4.03
N GLY A 53 -4.01 -0.81 -3.19
CA GLY A 53 -5.32 -0.19 -3.32
C GLY A 53 -6.20 -0.52 -2.13
N ASP A 54 -7.09 0.39 -1.76
CA ASP A 54 -8.14 0.17 -0.75
C ASP A 54 -9.33 -0.49 -1.48
N TYR A 55 -9.41 -1.82 -1.47
CA TYR A 55 -10.38 -2.55 -2.31
C TYR A 55 -11.77 -2.64 -1.68
N ASP A 56 -11.87 -2.52 -0.36
CA ASP A 56 -13.14 -2.58 0.37
C ASP A 56 -13.61 -1.22 0.94
N ASN A 57 -12.88 -0.14 0.65
CA ASN A 57 -13.19 1.24 1.03
C ASN A 57 -13.24 1.42 2.55
N ASP A 58 -12.29 0.81 3.25
CA ASP A 58 -12.16 0.92 4.70
C ASP A 58 -11.12 1.97 5.13
N GLY A 59 -10.46 2.61 4.16
CA GLY A 59 -9.44 3.64 4.37
C GLY A 59 -8.03 3.10 4.51
N PHE A 60 -7.83 1.79 4.40
CA PHE A 60 -6.54 1.14 4.55
C PHE A 60 -6.08 0.53 3.22
N GLN A 61 -4.84 0.81 2.81
CA GLN A 61 -4.32 0.23 1.58
C GLN A 61 -4.06 -1.27 1.75
N ASP A 62 -4.65 -2.07 0.88
CA ASP A 62 -4.39 -3.49 0.69
C ASP A 62 -3.35 -3.73 -0.40
N LEU A 63 -2.85 -4.96 -0.46
CA LEU A 63 -1.83 -5.37 -1.42
C LEU A 63 -2.31 -6.58 -2.22
N LEU A 64 -2.47 -6.40 -3.54
CA LEU A 64 -2.67 -7.49 -4.49
C LEU A 64 -1.31 -7.90 -5.09
N VAL A 65 -1.02 -9.19 -5.11
CA VAL A 65 0.19 -9.77 -5.72
C VAL A 65 -0.22 -10.75 -6.81
N ALA A 66 0.28 -10.47 -8.02
CA ALA A 66 0.12 -11.33 -9.18
C ALA A 66 1.20 -12.42 -9.15
N THR A 67 0.76 -13.66 -8.99
CA THR A 67 1.63 -14.84 -9.00
C THR A 67 1.56 -15.54 -10.35
N CYS A 68 2.31 -16.63 -10.53
CA CYS A 68 2.31 -17.37 -11.79
C CYS A 68 2.10 -18.87 -11.63
N ARG A 69 1.92 -19.49 -12.78
CA ARG A 69 2.01 -20.92 -12.98
C ARG A 69 3.33 -21.26 -13.66
N TYR A 70 4.11 -22.17 -13.09
CA TYR A 70 5.33 -22.68 -13.72
C TYR A 70 5.55 -24.16 -13.39
N GLU A 71 5.96 -24.94 -14.40
CA GLU A 71 6.21 -26.40 -14.34
C GLU A 71 5.14 -27.23 -13.62
N GLY A 72 3.86 -26.87 -13.77
CA GLY A 72 2.74 -27.61 -13.15
C GLY A 72 2.42 -27.19 -11.71
N ILE A 73 3.17 -26.26 -11.13
CA ILE A 73 2.79 -25.55 -9.90
C ILE A 73 1.89 -24.39 -10.30
N ASP A 74 0.65 -24.41 -9.83
CA ASP A 74 -0.34 -23.36 -10.05
C ASP A 74 -0.51 -22.56 -8.76
N GLN A 75 0.10 -21.37 -8.70
CA GLN A 75 -0.03 -20.47 -7.55
C GLN A 75 -1.19 -19.52 -7.79
N VAL A 76 -2.02 -19.34 -6.76
CA VAL A 76 -3.11 -18.36 -6.80
C VAL A 76 -2.55 -16.97 -6.60
N ASN A 77 -3.18 -15.97 -7.23
CA ASN A 77 -2.93 -14.58 -6.90
C ASN A 77 -3.29 -14.35 -5.43
N LEU A 78 -2.53 -13.48 -4.76
CA LEU A 78 -2.68 -13.25 -3.33
C LEU A 78 -3.23 -11.84 -3.08
N LEU A 79 -4.31 -11.76 -2.31
CA LEU A 79 -4.80 -10.51 -1.76
C LEU A 79 -4.48 -10.48 -0.26
N TYR A 80 -3.63 -9.52 0.09
CA TYR A 80 -3.27 -9.21 1.46
C TYR A 80 -4.14 -8.06 1.94
N HIS A 81 -5.06 -8.36 2.86
CA HIS A 81 -5.97 -7.37 3.41
C HIS A 81 -5.35 -6.69 4.64
N ASN A 82 -5.36 -5.36 4.63
CA ASN A 82 -4.94 -4.54 5.73
C ASN A 82 -6.14 -4.29 6.65
N ASN A 83 -6.11 -4.87 7.84
CA ASN A 83 -7.22 -4.72 8.80
C ASN A 83 -7.23 -3.35 9.52
N GLY A 84 -6.39 -2.44 9.06
CA GLY A 84 -6.32 -1.08 9.55
C GLY A 84 -5.75 -0.91 10.94
N ASN A 85 -6.03 0.27 11.49
CA ASN A 85 -5.65 0.72 12.82
C ASN A 85 -6.70 1.72 13.34
N ASP A 86 -6.43 2.32 14.51
CA ASP A 86 -7.36 3.28 15.13
C ASP A 86 -7.34 4.68 14.47
N ASN A 87 -6.65 4.86 13.34
CA ASN A 87 -6.64 6.14 12.63
C ASN A 87 -7.94 6.36 11.86
N ASN A 88 -8.27 7.65 11.66
CA ASN A 88 -9.39 8.07 10.84
C ASN A 88 -8.93 8.34 9.41
N TRP A 89 -9.82 8.09 8.44
CA TRP A 89 -9.61 8.39 7.03
C TRP A 89 -10.68 9.34 6.49
N ILE A 90 -10.34 10.06 5.42
CA ILE A 90 -11.24 10.98 4.73
C ILE A 90 -11.01 10.84 3.23
N THR A 91 -12.10 10.69 2.48
CA THR A 91 -12.08 10.70 1.01
C THR A 91 -12.67 11.99 0.47
N PHE A 92 -12.03 12.54 -0.56
CA PHE A 92 -12.50 13.72 -1.28
C PHE A 92 -12.88 13.33 -2.70
N SER A 93 -14.14 13.59 -3.08
CA SER A 93 -14.53 13.65 -4.49
C SER A 93 -14.33 15.07 -4.99
N LEU A 94 -13.49 15.23 -6.02
CA LEU A 94 -13.20 16.52 -6.63
C LEU A 94 -13.82 16.57 -8.02
N GLU A 95 -14.72 17.52 -8.24
CA GLU A 95 -15.41 17.72 -9.51
C GLU A 95 -15.12 19.12 -10.08
N GLY A 96 -14.54 19.17 -11.27
CA GLY A 96 -14.29 20.44 -11.96
C GLY A 96 -15.59 21.01 -12.56
N THR A 97 -15.91 22.27 -12.29
CA THR A 97 -17.21 22.88 -12.68
C THR A 97 -17.26 23.51 -14.07
N HIS A 98 -16.12 23.87 -14.69
CA HIS A 98 -16.06 24.49 -16.03
C HIS A 98 -15.08 23.78 -16.98
N SER A 99 -13.80 23.65 -16.58
CA SER A 99 -12.80 22.87 -17.31
C SER A 99 -11.98 22.03 -16.33
N ASN A 100 -11.40 20.93 -16.83
CA ASN A 100 -10.84 19.81 -16.07
C ASN A 100 -11.86 19.11 -15.14
N ARG A 101 -12.94 18.54 -15.72
CA ARG A 101 -14.01 17.82 -14.98
C ARG A 101 -13.49 16.71 -14.06
N SER A 102 -12.40 16.04 -14.44
CA SER A 102 -11.75 14.98 -13.65
C SER A 102 -10.86 15.51 -12.52
N ALA A 103 -10.80 16.83 -12.31
CA ALA A 103 -10.00 17.48 -11.26
C ALA A 103 -8.49 17.12 -11.25
N ILE A 104 -7.93 16.78 -12.42
CA ILE A 104 -6.52 16.37 -12.55
C ILE A 104 -5.60 17.51 -12.09
N GLY A 105 -4.72 17.25 -11.13
CA GLY A 105 -3.82 18.27 -10.59
C GLY A 105 -4.47 19.22 -9.57
N ALA A 106 -5.70 18.95 -9.12
CA ALA A 106 -6.26 19.64 -7.97
C ALA A 106 -5.48 19.31 -6.69
N THR A 107 -5.30 20.30 -5.82
CA THR A 107 -4.56 20.14 -4.57
C THR A 107 -5.48 20.37 -3.38
N VAL A 108 -5.55 19.40 -2.47
CA VAL A 108 -6.25 19.51 -1.19
C VAL A 108 -5.22 19.66 -0.07
N ARG A 109 -5.36 20.71 0.75
CA ARG A 109 -4.55 20.92 1.96
C ARG A 109 -5.42 20.79 3.19
N ILE A 110 -4.98 19.97 4.14
CA ILE A 110 -5.72 19.71 5.38
C ILE A 110 -4.91 20.24 6.55
N LYS A 111 -5.58 20.96 7.46
CA LYS A 111 -5.05 21.33 8.75
C LYS A 111 -5.85 20.57 9.81
N ALA A 112 -5.16 19.70 10.55
CA ALA A 112 -5.75 18.92 11.62
C ALA A 112 -5.03 19.23 12.94
N THR A 113 -5.73 19.03 14.06
CA THR A 113 -5.12 19.02 15.38
C THR A 113 -5.05 17.57 15.84
N ILE A 114 -3.84 17.02 15.93
CA ILE A 114 -3.59 15.63 16.32
C ILE A 114 -2.98 15.68 17.72
N GLU A 115 -3.62 15.03 18.69
CA GLU A 115 -3.17 15.04 20.10
C GLU A 115 -2.94 16.46 20.66
N GLY A 116 -3.78 17.42 20.27
CA GLY A 116 -3.65 18.82 20.68
C GLY A 116 -2.57 19.63 19.95
N LYS A 117 -1.85 19.05 18.99
CA LYS A 117 -0.83 19.74 18.18
C LYS A 117 -1.33 20.00 16.76
N PRO A 118 -1.27 21.25 16.26
CA PRO A 118 -1.64 21.54 14.88
C PRO A 118 -0.61 20.96 13.90
N GLY A 119 -1.09 20.22 12.90
CA GLY A 119 -0.29 19.64 11.82
C GLY A 119 -0.87 19.96 10.45
N LEU A 120 0.02 20.08 9.45
CA LEU A 120 -0.35 20.13 8.03
C LEU A 120 -0.08 18.76 7.41
N ALA A 121 -1.11 18.17 6.83
CA ALA A 121 -1.01 16.96 6.03
C ALA A 121 -1.45 17.26 4.60
N ASN A 122 -0.70 16.71 3.62
CA ASN A 122 -1.19 16.63 2.26
C ASN A 122 -2.18 15.46 2.21
N ALA A 123 -3.33 15.64 1.57
CA ALA A 123 -4.40 14.63 1.53
C ALA A 123 -4.06 13.38 0.69
N GLY A 124 -2.81 13.21 0.26
CA GLY A 124 -2.34 12.03 -0.45
C GLY A 124 -1.92 10.94 0.53
N ASN A 125 -2.81 9.97 0.74
CA ASN A 125 -2.58 8.70 1.43
C ASN A 125 -1.87 8.80 2.79
N LEU A 126 -2.63 9.16 3.82
CA LEU A 126 -2.28 8.89 5.21
C LEU A 126 -2.62 7.43 5.51
N CYS A 127 -1.72 6.51 5.17
CA CYS A 127 -1.86 5.09 5.52
C CYS A 127 -0.65 4.68 6.37
N THR A 128 -0.89 4.48 7.66
CA THR A 128 0.09 3.95 8.62
C THR A 128 -0.17 2.49 8.93
N GLU A 129 0.92 1.81 9.28
CA GLU A 129 1.18 0.38 9.47
C GLU A 129 0.06 -0.49 10.09
N GLN A 130 -0.12 -1.72 9.56
CA GLN A 130 -0.41 -2.95 10.32
C GLN A 130 -0.23 -4.23 9.48
N LEU A 131 -0.01 -5.34 10.20
CA LEU A 131 0.07 -6.74 9.75
C LEU A 131 -1.06 -7.12 8.78
N LEU A 132 -0.67 -7.32 7.52
CA LEU A 132 -1.54 -7.85 6.48
C LEU A 132 -1.95 -9.30 6.80
N ARG A 133 -3.15 -9.71 6.37
CA ARG A 133 -3.62 -11.11 6.44
C ARG A 133 -4.02 -11.60 5.05
N THR A 134 -3.73 -12.86 4.75
CA THR A 134 -4.22 -13.51 3.52
C THR A 134 -5.69 -13.90 3.70
N LYS A 135 -6.52 -13.59 2.71
CA LYS A 135 -7.89 -14.13 2.57
C LYS A 135 -7.89 -15.32 1.61
#